data_AF-A0AA96QS05-F1
#
_entry.id   AF-A0AA96QS05-F1
#
_cell.length_a   1.000
_cell.length_b   1.000
_cell.length_c   1.000
_cell.angle_alpha   90.00
_cell.angle_beta   90.00
_cell.angle_gamma   90.00
#
_symmetry.space_group_name_H-M   'P 1'
#
loop_
_entity.id
_entity.type
_entity.pdbx_description
1 polymer ?
#
loop_
_entity_poly.entity_id
_entity_poly.type
_entity_poly.pdbx_seq_one_letter_code
_entity_poly.pdbx_strand_id
1 'polypeptide(L)'
;MTARSWSTSSSASATSASSPVPFTSHEKGVFTLSEITTPPTPELPAQPLSTAPPATEPPAPTAPAEDTGKTTEPDYRALYEEARTKLTRAEQTARDHKAKATKLDEIEAATKTDAEKAVERATAAEAQLVALRRTAVDAEIRAAASGWADPSDAPRYLDDRDRYLGADGAVDTTAISADLAAVLTARPHLARVDGPRRPAPDPSQGQRSGGPSGVAEQIREAEARGDWATAISLKNQRLAEQARAQR
;
A
#
# COMPACT_ATOMS: atom_id res chain seq x y z
N MET A 1 33.25 41.96 -31.61
CA MET A 1 32.97 40.91 -30.61
C MET A 1 32.31 41.58 -29.42
N THR A 2 30.99 41.57 -29.39
CA THR A 2 30.18 42.39 -28.47
C THR A 2 29.61 41.48 -27.39
N ALA A 3 30.04 41.66 -26.15
CA ALA A 3 29.61 40.88 -25.00
C ALA A 3 28.17 41.25 -24.61
N ARG A 4 27.28 40.26 -24.61
CA ARG A 4 25.93 40.35 -24.04
C ARG A 4 26.02 40.21 -22.53
N SER A 5 25.62 41.24 -21.79
CA SER A 5 25.30 41.15 -20.37
C SER A 5 23.92 40.50 -20.21
N TRP A 6 23.78 39.58 -19.26
CA TRP A 6 22.49 39.09 -18.80
C TRP A 6 22.13 39.80 -17.50
N SER A 7 21.03 40.55 -17.59
CA SER A 7 20.35 41.23 -16.49
C SER A 7 19.46 40.22 -15.76
N THR A 8 19.73 39.98 -14.48
CA THR A 8 18.86 39.22 -13.58
C THR A 8 17.82 40.16 -12.97
N SER A 9 16.60 40.11 -13.49
CA SER A 9 15.44 40.76 -12.85
C SER A 9 14.93 39.89 -11.69
N SER A 10 15.19 40.35 -10.47
CA SER A 10 14.57 39.82 -9.25
C SER A 10 13.21 40.49 -9.08
N SER A 11 12.13 39.75 -9.38
CA SER A 11 10.76 40.20 -9.09
C SER A 11 10.39 39.84 -7.66
N ALA A 12 10.06 40.89 -6.90
CA ALA A 12 9.46 40.80 -5.58
C ALA A 12 8.09 40.12 -5.66
N SER A 13 7.91 39.06 -4.86
CA SER A 13 6.59 38.48 -4.58
C SER A 13 6.13 38.96 -3.23
N ALA A 14 5.03 39.73 -3.22
CA ALA A 14 4.39 40.26 -2.04
C ALA A 14 3.69 39.13 -1.26
N THR A 15 4.05 38.99 0.01
CA THR A 15 3.37 38.13 0.98
C THR A 15 2.07 38.79 1.40
N SER A 16 0.94 38.30 0.90
CA SER A 16 -0.39 38.68 1.38
C SER A 16 -0.73 37.86 2.63
N ALA A 17 -0.65 38.49 3.79
CA ALA A 17 -1.04 37.92 5.07
C ALA A 17 -2.58 37.97 5.21
N SER A 18 -3.22 36.80 5.10
CA SER A 18 -4.63 36.60 5.38
C SER A 18 -4.86 36.58 6.90
N SER A 19 -5.66 37.53 7.40
CA SER A 19 -5.99 37.68 8.82
C SER A 19 -7.06 36.66 9.25
N PRO A 20 -6.98 36.09 10.48
CA PRO A 20 -8.03 35.24 11.03
C PRO A 20 -9.13 36.06 11.71
N VAL A 21 -10.39 35.76 11.42
CA VAL A 21 -11.56 36.24 12.15
C VAL A 21 -11.85 35.34 13.36
N PRO A 22 -11.98 35.88 14.59
CA PRO A 22 -12.46 35.11 15.74
C PRO A 22 -13.99 35.09 15.78
N PHE A 23 -14.60 33.91 15.64
CA PHE A 23 -16.02 33.72 15.90
C PHE A 23 -16.21 33.32 17.38
N THR A 24 -16.65 34.28 18.18
CA THR A 24 -16.92 34.13 19.61
C THR A 24 -18.29 33.47 19.84
N SER A 25 -18.26 32.47 20.71
CA SER A 25 -19.36 31.71 21.32
C SER A 25 -20.46 32.54 21.99
N HIS A 26 -21.72 32.12 21.84
CA HIS A 26 -22.90 32.14 22.74
C HIS A 26 -23.97 31.28 22.02
N GLU A 27 -24.88 30.47 22.58
CA GLU A 27 -25.34 30.09 23.91
C GLU A 27 -26.13 28.77 23.70
N LYS A 28 -25.84 27.72 24.46
CA LYS A 28 -26.76 27.09 25.45
C LYS A 28 -28.20 26.87 24.98
N GLY A 29 -28.48 25.62 24.60
CA GLY A 29 -29.82 25.03 24.59
C GLY A 29 -29.72 23.54 24.90
N VAL A 30 -29.99 23.19 26.15
CA VAL A 30 -29.98 21.83 26.71
C VAL A 30 -31.27 21.12 26.32
N PHE A 31 -31.17 19.93 25.71
CA PHE A 31 -32.19 18.90 25.90
C PHE A 31 -31.54 17.51 25.88
N THR A 32 -32.00 16.71 26.83
CA THR A 32 -31.40 15.51 27.37
C THR A 32 -32.03 14.23 26.83
N LEU A 33 -31.25 13.15 27.00
CA LEU A 33 -31.64 11.77 27.34
C LEU A 33 -31.83 10.72 26.22
N SER A 34 -30.92 9.74 26.31
CA SER A 34 -31.09 8.28 26.22
C SER A 34 -31.39 7.64 24.86
N GLU A 35 -30.54 6.78 24.28
CA GLU A 35 -30.01 5.45 24.68
C GLU A 35 -30.77 4.34 23.91
N ILE A 36 -30.03 3.26 23.55
CA ILE A 36 -30.48 1.90 23.13
C ILE A 36 -30.39 1.53 21.62
N THR A 37 -29.28 0.84 21.31
CA THR A 37 -29.16 -0.49 20.65
C THR A 37 -29.50 -0.76 19.17
N THR A 38 -28.53 -1.43 18.54
CA THR A 38 -28.27 -1.94 17.16
C THR A 38 -29.12 -3.19 16.72
N PRO A 39 -28.88 -3.84 15.54
CA PRO A 39 -29.63 -3.83 14.25
C PRO A 39 -30.32 -5.21 13.90
N PRO A 40 -30.93 -5.45 12.71
CA PRO A 40 -30.18 -5.88 11.49
C PRO A 40 -30.79 -5.53 10.08
N THR A 41 -29.93 -5.65 9.06
CA THR A 41 -30.06 -5.73 7.58
C THR A 41 -30.95 -6.92 7.08
N PRO A 42 -31.25 -7.16 5.76
CA PRO A 42 -31.76 -6.36 4.60
C PRO A 42 -33.11 -6.92 4.02
N GLU A 43 -33.85 -6.17 3.16
CA GLU A 43 -34.76 -6.80 2.17
C GLU A 43 -35.10 -5.90 0.95
N LEU A 44 -34.76 -6.38 -0.25
CA LEU A 44 -35.42 -6.14 -1.55
C LEU A 44 -36.06 -7.50 -1.93
N PRO A 45 -37.11 -7.64 -2.78
CA PRO A 45 -37.68 -6.68 -3.75
C PRO A 45 -39.23 -6.68 -3.85
N ALA A 46 -39.84 -5.74 -4.59
CA ALA A 46 -40.92 -6.00 -5.56
C ALA A 46 -41.52 -4.70 -6.14
N GLN A 47 -41.66 -4.71 -7.47
CA GLN A 47 -42.34 -3.70 -8.28
C GLN A 47 -43.87 -3.76 -8.08
N PRO A 48 -44.60 -2.66 -8.23
CA PRO A 48 -46.01 -2.71 -8.62
C PRO A 48 -46.18 -2.43 -10.12
N LEU A 49 -46.72 -3.42 -10.84
CA LEU A 49 -47.30 -3.24 -12.18
C LEU A 49 -48.73 -2.69 -12.06
N SER A 50 -48.98 -1.62 -12.82
CA SER A 50 -50.17 -1.32 -13.63
C SER A 50 -51.58 -1.57 -13.06
N THR A 51 -52.34 -0.49 -12.86
CA THR A 51 -53.78 -0.44 -13.18
C THR A 51 -54.16 0.94 -13.71
N ALA A 52 -54.95 0.90 -14.79
CA ALA A 52 -55.30 1.98 -15.71
C ALA A 52 -56.13 3.13 -15.11
N PRO A 53 -56.02 4.37 -15.65
CA PRO A 53 -57.03 5.39 -15.48
C PRO A 53 -58.31 5.05 -16.30
N PRO A 54 -59.50 5.47 -15.83
CA PRO A 54 -60.79 5.09 -16.40
C PRO A 54 -61.05 5.73 -17.78
N ALA A 55 -61.83 4.99 -18.56
CA ALA A 55 -62.28 5.32 -19.90
C ALA A 55 -63.04 6.65 -19.98
N THR A 56 -62.57 7.55 -20.83
CA THR A 56 -63.33 8.72 -21.30
C THR A 56 -64.27 8.25 -22.41
N GLU A 57 -65.56 8.48 -22.17
CA GLU A 57 -66.70 8.22 -23.04
C GLU A 57 -66.56 8.94 -24.40
N PRO A 58 -66.94 8.31 -25.53
CA PRO A 58 -66.88 8.93 -26.85
C PRO A 58 -67.85 10.12 -26.97
N PRO A 59 -67.44 11.22 -27.63
CA PRO A 59 -68.27 12.40 -27.79
C PRO A 59 -69.49 12.12 -28.68
N ALA A 60 -70.65 12.63 -28.27
CA ALA A 60 -71.84 12.75 -29.10
C ALA A 60 -71.53 13.56 -30.38
N PRO A 61 -72.13 13.20 -31.53
CA PRO A 61 -71.82 13.82 -32.81
C PRO A 61 -72.48 15.21 -32.89
N THR A 62 -71.68 16.25 -32.72
CA THR A 62 -72.07 17.60 -33.16
C THR A 62 -72.03 17.61 -34.69
N ALA A 63 -73.20 17.75 -35.32
CA ALA A 63 -73.34 17.89 -36.76
C ALA A 63 -72.46 19.05 -37.28
N PRO A 64 -71.54 18.81 -38.22
CA PRO A 64 -70.95 19.88 -39.00
C PRO A 64 -72.05 20.50 -39.86
N ALA A 65 -72.27 21.79 -39.69
CA ALA A 65 -73.07 22.59 -40.60
C ALA A 65 -72.58 22.34 -42.03
N GLU A 66 -73.52 21.96 -42.90
CA GLU A 66 -73.33 21.85 -44.33
C GLU A 66 -72.98 23.24 -44.88
N ASP A 67 -71.67 23.50 -45.05
CA ASP A 67 -71.22 24.50 -46.01
C ASP A 67 -71.28 23.86 -47.40
N THR A 68 -72.47 23.90 -47.99
CA THR A 68 -72.68 23.67 -49.41
C THR A 68 -71.98 24.78 -50.19
N GLY A 69 -70.72 24.54 -50.57
CA GLY A 69 -69.90 25.52 -51.27
C GLY A 69 -68.76 24.92 -52.07
N LYS A 70 -69.09 24.22 -53.17
CA LYS A 70 -68.20 23.69 -54.22
C LYS A 70 -67.34 22.49 -53.81
N THR A 71 -67.73 21.33 -54.29
CA THR A 71 -66.84 20.25 -54.72
C THR A 71 -65.82 20.81 -55.72
N THR A 72 -64.70 21.33 -55.22
CA THR A 72 -63.44 21.29 -55.96
C THR A 72 -62.96 19.86 -55.82
N GLU A 73 -62.89 19.12 -56.94
CA GLU A 73 -62.07 17.91 -57.01
C GLU A 73 -60.75 18.18 -56.26
N PRO A 74 -60.30 17.28 -55.37
CA PRO A 74 -58.99 17.42 -54.76
C PRO A 74 -58.00 17.66 -55.89
N ASP A 75 -57.23 18.74 -55.82
CA ASP A 75 -56.16 18.95 -56.80
C ASP A 75 -55.09 17.88 -56.51
N TYR A 76 -55.27 16.71 -57.13
CA TYR A 76 -54.43 15.53 -56.94
C TYR A 76 -52.97 15.84 -57.24
N ARG A 77 -52.70 16.84 -58.08
CA ARG A 77 -51.35 17.33 -58.35
C ARG A 77 -50.76 18.04 -57.13
N ALA A 78 -51.51 18.93 -56.48
CA ALA A 78 -51.06 19.60 -55.27
C ALA A 78 -50.82 18.62 -54.11
N LEU A 79 -51.73 17.65 -53.91
CA LEU A 79 -51.55 16.60 -52.90
C LEU A 79 -50.34 15.69 -53.17
N TYR A 80 -50.07 15.39 -54.44
CA TYR A 80 -48.90 14.62 -54.84
C TYR A 80 -47.59 15.39 -54.60
N GLU A 81 -47.55 16.68 -54.90
CA GLU A 81 -46.40 17.55 -54.63
C GLU A 81 -46.15 17.71 -53.12
N GLU A 82 -47.20 17.86 -52.31
CA GLU A 82 -47.10 17.83 -50.85
C GLU A 82 -46.59 16.49 -50.31
N ALA A 83 -47.10 15.37 -50.81
CA ALA A 83 -46.63 14.05 -50.41
C ALA A 83 -45.14 13.88 -50.76
N ARG A 84 -44.73 14.32 -51.95
CA ARG A 84 -43.34 14.25 -52.39
C ARG A 84 -42.42 15.11 -51.53
N THR A 85 -42.83 16.32 -51.16
CA THR A 85 -42.04 17.21 -50.28
C THR A 85 -41.96 16.69 -48.85
N LYS A 86 -43.04 16.10 -48.32
CA LYS A 86 -43.03 15.43 -47.01
C LYS A 86 -42.10 14.21 -47.01
N LEU A 87 -42.12 13.42 -48.08
CA LEU A 87 -41.29 12.23 -48.22
C LEU A 87 -39.80 12.60 -48.38
N THR A 88 -39.47 13.60 -49.18
CA THR A 88 -38.08 14.09 -49.30
C THR A 88 -37.58 14.69 -47.99
N ARG A 89 -38.43 15.44 -47.25
CA ARG A 89 -38.07 15.97 -45.93
C ARG A 89 -37.90 14.86 -44.89
N ALA A 90 -38.74 13.83 -44.91
CA ALA A 90 -38.61 12.66 -44.06
C ALA A 90 -37.32 11.88 -44.37
N GLU A 91 -36.99 11.68 -45.64
CA GLU A 91 -35.72 11.06 -46.03
C GLU A 91 -34.51 11.90 -45.59
N GLN A 92 -34.56 13.21 -45.79
CA GLN A 92 -33.47 14.11 -45.41
C GLN A 92 -33.23 14.07 -43.90
N THR A 93 -34.31 14.19 -43.11
CA THR A 93 -34.24 14.12 -41.65
C THR A 93 -33.78 12.75 -41.18
N ALA A 94 -34.27 11.65 -41.76
CA ALA A 94 -33.79 10.31 -41.43
C ALA A 94 -32.29 10.13 -41.71
N ARG A 95 -31.78 10.67 -42.83
CA ARG A 95 -30.34 10.68 -43.14
C ARG A 95 -29.55 11.50 -42.12
N ASP A 96 -30.03 12.69 -41.75
CA ASP A 96 -29.39 13.55 -40.76
C ASP A 96 -29.36 12.93 -39.36
N HIS A 97 -30.46 12.30 -38.95
CA HIS A 97 -30.54 11.57 -37.67
C HIS A 97 -29.61 10.37 -37.66
N LYS A 98 -29.55 9.61 -38.75
CA LYS A 98 -28.61 8.49 -38.88
C LYS A 98 -27.16 8.96 -38.79
N ALA A 99 -26.81 10.05 -39.49
CA ALA A 99 -25.46 10.60 -39.46
C ALA A 99 -25.06 11.17 -38.09
N LYS A 100 -26.02 11.69 -37.32
CA LYS A 100 -25.80 12.12 -35.93
C LYS A 100 -25.66 10.93 -34.99
N ALA A 101 -26.49 9.90 -35.14
CA ALA A 101 -26.41 8.68 -34.34
C ALA A 101 -25.04 7.99 -34.51
N THR A 102 -24.55 7.83 -35.74
CA THR A 102 -23.23 7.23 -35.97
C THR A 102 -22.10 8.04 -35.34
N LYS A 103 -22.17 9.38 -35.40
CA LYS A 103 -21.18 10.25 -34.75
C LYS A 103 -21.24 10.15 -33.22
N LEU A 104 -22.43 9.98 -32.64
CA LEU A 104 -22.58 9.75 -31.20
C LEU A 104 -21.99 8.39 -30.82
N ASP A 105 -22.27 7.34 -31.58
CA ASP A 105 -21.71 6.01 -31.35
C ASP A 105 -20.18 6.02 -31.44
N GLU A 106 -19.60 6.74 -32.41
CA GLU A 106 -18.14 6.89 -32.56
C GLU A 106 -17.51 7.65 -31.38
N ILE A 107 -18.12 8.75 -30.93
CA ILE A 107 -17.64 9.53 -29.79
C ILE A 107 -17.77 8.72 -28.49
N GLU A 108 -18.88 8.01 -28.31
CA GLU A 108 -19.07 7.14 -27.15
C GLU A 108 -18.06 5.99 -27.15
N ALA A 109 -17.83 5.34 -28.29
CA ALA A 109 -16.82 4.29 -28.41
C ALA A 109 -15.43 4.85 -28.09
N ALA A 110 -15.03 5.97 -28.70
CA ALA A 110 -13.74 6.60 -28.43
C ALA A 110 -13.59 6.98 -26.96
N THR A 111 -14.59 7.66 -26.38
CA THR A 111 -14.57 8.08 -24.97
C THR A 111 -14.56 6.90 -24.01
N LYS A 112 -15.35 5.85 -24.27
CA LYS A 112 -15.34 4.61 -23.47
C LYS A 112 -13.96 3.96 -23.53
N THR A 113 -13.35 3.84 -24.71
CA THR A 113 -12.00 3.25 -24.83
C THR A 113 -10.92 4.09 -24.15
N ASP A 114 -11.03 5.42 -24.17
CA ASP A 114 -10.07 6.29 -23.48
C ASP A 114 -10.30 6.31 -21.97
N ALA A 115 -11.56 6.24 -21.51
CA ALA A 115 -11.92 6.09 -20.11
C ALA A 115 -11.43 4.74 -19.55
N GLU A 116 -11.60 3.65 -20.28
CA GLU A 116 -11.09 2.32 -19.90
C GLU A 116 -9.56 2.33 -19.77
N LYS A 117 -8.84 2.91 -20.74
CA LYS A 117 -7.38 3.09 -20.64
C LYS A 117 -6.98 3.99 -19.47
N ALA A 118 -7.77 5.02 -19.17
CA ALA A 118 -7.50 5.89 -18.04
C ALA A 118 -7.69 5.16 -16.70
N VAL A 119 -8.74 4.35 -16.57
CA VAL A 119 -8.98 3.48 -15.41
C VAL A 119 -7.88 2.43 -15.28
N GLU A 120 -7.49 1.78 -16.37
CA GLU A 120 -6.41 0.79 -16.35
C GLU A 120 -5.08 1.43 -15.89
N ARG A 121 -4.74 2.62 -16.40
CA ARG A 121 -3.55 3.36 -15.93
C ARG A 121 -3.66 3.78 -14.47
N ALA A 122 -4.84 4.22 -14.02
CA ALA A 122 -5.07 4.61 -12.64
C ALA A 122 -4.91 3.41 -11.69
N THR A 123 -5.58 2.29 -11.99
CA THR A 123 -5.47 1.05 -11.20
C THR A 123 -4.04 0.49 -11.19
N ALA A 124 -3.33 0.54 -12.32
CA ALA A 124 -1.92 0.15 -12.39
C ALA A 124 -1.02 1.06 -11.53
N ALA A 125 -1.25 2.37 -11.56
CA ALA A 125 -0.52 3.32 -10.73
C ALA A 125 -0.82 3.11 -9.24
N GLU A 126 -2.07 2.87 -8.87
CA GLU A 126 -2.47 2.55 -7.49
C GLU A 126 -1.81 1.27 -6.99
N ALA A 127 -1.80 0.21 -7.79
CA ALA A 127 -1.14 -1.05 -7.45
C ALA A 127 0.38 -0.85 -7.23
N GLN A 128 1.02 -0.03 -8.07
CA GLN A 128 2.44 0.33 -7.89
C GLN A 128 2.67 1.13 -6.60
N LEU A 129 1.79 2.08 -6.28
CA LEU A 129 1.88 2.86 -5.04
C LEU A 129 1.71 1.98 -3.80
N VAL A 130 0.77 1.04 -3.81
CA VAL A 130 0.58 0.06 -2.71
C VAL A 130 1.83 -0.80 -2.55
N ALA A 131 2.41 -1.30 -3.65
CA ALA A 131 3.64 -2.08 -3.61
C ALA A 131 4.81 -1.26 -3.03
N LEU A 132 4.99 -0.02 -3.48
CA LEU A 132 6.04 0.88 -2.98
C LEU A 132 5.87 1.18 -1.50
N ARG A 133 4.64 1.49 -1.05
CA ARG A 133 4.32 1.71 0.37
C ARG A 133 4.70 0.51 1.22
N ARG A 134 4.33 -0.69 0.78
CA ARG A 134 4.69 -1.93 1.48
C ARG A 134 6.20 -2.09 1.57
N THR A 135 6.93 -1.88 0.47
CA THR A 135 8.41 -1.99 0.48
C THR A 135 9.07 -0.95 1.37
N ALA A 136 8.48 0.26 1.48
CA ALA A 136 8.96 1.31 2.36
C ALA A 136 8.76 0.92 3.83
N VAL A 137 7.57 0.45 4.21
CA VAL A 137 7.30 -0.06 5.56
C VAL A 137 8.22 -1.23 5.90
N ASP A 138 8.41 -2.19 5.00
CA ASP A 138 9.32 -3.33 5.19
C ASP A 138 10.79 -2.88 5.34
N ALA A 139 11.19 -1.78 4.68
CA ALA A 139 12.52 -1.21 4.83
C ALA A 139 12.69 -0.53 6.21
N GLU A 140 11.68 0.22 6.66
CA GLU A 140 11.67 0.83 7.99
C GLU A 140 11.65 -0.22 9.11
N ILE A 141 10.88 -1.30 8.96
CA ILE A 141 10.89 -2.43 9.90
C ILE A 141 12.29 -3.03 9.99
N ARG A 142 12.95 -3.27 8.86
CA ARG A 142 14.33 -3.79 8.84
C ARG A 142 15.32 -2.81 9.46
N ALA A 143 15.15 -1.52 9.24
CA ALA A 143 16.00 -0.49 9.84
C ALA A 143 15.83 -0.41 11.36
N ALA A 144 14.59 -0.51 11.85
CA ALA A 144 14.27 -0.53 13.28
C ALA A 144 14.74 -1.81 13.99
N ALA A 145 14.89 -2.92 13.26
CA ALA A 145 15.30 -4.24 13.78
C ALA A 145 16.82 -4.38 14.06
N SER A 146 17.50 -3.31 14.47
CA SER A 146 18.95 -3.30 14.71
C SER A 146 19.42 -4.30 15.80
N GLY A 147 18.56 -4.58 16.79
CA GLY A 147 18.82 -5.54 17.87
C GLY A 147 18.52 -7.00 17.53
N TRP A 148 18.13 -7.31 16.30
CA TRP A 148 17.81 -8.66 15.85
C TRP A 148 19.07 -9.40 15.36
N ALA A 149 19.05 -10.73 15.48
CA ALA A 149 20.09 -11.60 14.93
C ALA A 149 20.14 -11.50 13.40
N ASP A 150 18.98 -11.52 12.74
CA ASP A 150 18.80 -11.19 11.33
C ASP A 150 17.69 -10.12 11.17
N PRO A 151 18.03 -8.88 10.81
CA PRO A 151 17.04 -7.82 10.56
C PRO A 151 16.06 -8.16 9.43
N SER A 152 16.45 -9.02 8.48
CA SER A 152 15.63 -9.40 7.32
C SER A 152 14.41 -10.24 7.69
N ASP A 153 14.43 -10.88 8.87
CA ASP A 153 13.32 -11.68 9.36
C ASP A 153 12.24 -10.84 10.05
N ALA A 154 12.55 -9.62 10.49
CA ALA A 154 11.62 -8.76 11.22
C ALA A 154 10.27 -8.53 10.51
N PRO A 155 10.19 -8.25 9.19
CA PRO A 155 8.91 -8.07 8.49
C PRO A 155 7.97 -9.28 8.52
N ARG A 156 8.48 -10.49 8.82
CA ARG A 156 7.66 -11.70 8.94
C ARG A 156 6.81 -11.74 10.21
N TYR A 157 7.15 -10.92 11.21
CA TYR A 157 6.49 -10.93 12.52
C TYR A 157 5.50 -9.76 12.69
N LEU A 158 5.46 -8.82 11.75
CA LEU A 158 4.54 -7.68 11.74
C LEU A 158 3.67 -7.76 10.49
N ASP A 159 2.54 -8.45 10.60
CA ASP A 159 1.70 -8.77 9.44
C ASP A 159 0.76 -7.65 8.98
N ASP A 160 0.38 -6.77 9.90
CA ASP A 160 -0.47 -5.64 9.62
C ASP A 160 0.37 -4.39 9.31
N ARG A 161 0.79 -4.25 8.04
CA ARG A 161 1.66 -3.14 7.60
C ARG A 161 0.90 -1.80 7.58
N ASP A 162 -0.40 -1.84 7.34
CA ASP A 162 -1.25 -0.65 7.23
C ASP A 162 -1.44 0.04 8.58
N ARG A 163 -1.37 -0.71 9.69
CA ARG A 163 -1.37 -0.15 11.05
C ARG A 163 -0.24 0.84 11.31
N TYR A 164 0.90 0.70 10.63
CA TYR A 164 2.06 1.58 10.80
C TYR A 164 2.03 2.79 9.85
N LEU A 165 0.97 2.96 9.06
CA LEU A 165 0.81 4.10 8.17
C LEU A 165 -0.15 5.12 8.80
N GLY A 166 0.33 6.36 8.92
CA GLY A 166 -0.50 7.50 9.30
C GLY A 166 -1.39 7.97 8.14
N ALA A 167 -2.35 8.86 8.44
CA ALA A 167 -3.25 9.45 7.44
C ALA A 167 -2.51 10.16 6.29
N ASP A 168 -1.32 10.70 6.59
CA ASP A 168 -0.47 11.40 5.62
C ASP A 168 0.45 10.44 4.82
N GLY A 169 0.37 9.13 5.07
CA GLY A 169 1.25 8.12 4.49
C GLY A 169 2.64 8.04 5.13
N ALA A 170 2.86 8.77 6.23
CA ALA A 170 4.08 8.66 7.03
C ALA A 170 4.11 7.34 7.82
N VAL A 171 5.30 6.73 7.92
CA VAL A 171 5.49 5.49 8.68
C VAL A 171 5.71 5.80 10.15
N ASP A 172 4.90 5.21 11.03
CA ASP A 172 5.06 5.30 12.48
C ASP A 172 6.18 4.38 12.97
N THR A 173 7.40 4.90 12.94
CA THR A 173 8.61 4.21 13.40
C THR A 173 8.56 3.91 14.90
N THR A 174 7.84 4.70 15.68
CA THR A 174 7.71 4.49 17.13
C THR A 174 6.87 3.26 17.44
N ALA A 175 5.71 3.11 16.79
CA ALA A 175 4.88 1.91 16.88
C ALA A 175 5.62 0.66 16.39
N ILE A 176 6.33 0.75 15.27
CA ILE A 176 7.16 -0.35 14.73
C ILE A 176 8.18 -0.80 15.77
N SER A 177 8.93 0.13 16.36
CA SER A 177 9.97 -0.20 17.33
C SER A 177 9.41 -0.85 18.61
N ALA A 178 8.24 -0.40 19.06
CA ALA A 178 7.57 -0.96 20.22
C ALA A 178 7.10 -2.41 19.97
N ASP A 179 6.47 -2.65 18.82
CA ASP A 179 6.00 -3.99 18.45
C ASP A 179 7.18 -4.95 18.20
N LEU A 180 8.26 -4.48 17.56
CA LEU A 180 9.49 -5.27 17.43
C LEU A 180 10.09 -5.66 18.79
N ALA A 181 10.09 -4.76 19.76
CA ALA A 181 10.56 -5.05 21.11
C ALA A 181 9.66 -6.08 21.83
N ALA A 182 8.34 -5.99 21.62
CA ALA A 182 7.39 -6.98 22.13
C ALA A 182 7.65 -8.38 21.53
N VAL A 183 7.95 -8.45 20.22
CA VAL A 183 8.32 -9.72 19.56
C VAL A 183 9.62 -10.30 20.13
N LEU A 184 10.65 -9.49 20.33
CA LEU A 184 11.90 -9.95 20.96
C LEU A 184 11.69 -10.46 22.39
N THR A 185 10.80 -9.81 23.15
CA THR A 185 10.44 -10.24 24.50
C THR A 185 9.76 -11.61 24.49
N ALA A 186 8.86 -11.84 23.53
CA ALA A 186 8.19 -13.13 23.36
C ALA A 186 9.12 -14.22 22.79
N ARG A 187 10.12 -13.83 21.99
CA ARG A 187 11.01 -14.73 21.23
C ARG A 187 12.47 -14.30 21.40
N PRO A 188 13.08 -14.60 22.57
CA PRO A 188 14.44 -14.13 22.87
C PRO A 188 15.51 -14.71 21.93
N HIS A 189 15.24 -15.83 21.26
CA HIS A 189 16.16 -16.44 20.29
C HIS A 189 16.36 -15.60 19.02
N LEU A 190 15.46 -14.64 18.74
CA LEU A 190 15.58 -13.72 17.61
C LEU A 190 16.49 -12.53 17.93
N ALA A 191 16.77 -12.28 19.21
CA ALA A 191 17.63 -11.20 19.62
C ALA A 191 19.08 -11.47 19.20
N ARG A 192 19.78 -10.41 18.83
CA ARG A 192 21.22 -10.48 18.61
C ARG A 192 21.90 -10.88 19.91
N VAL A 193 22.71 -11.93 19.86
CA VAL A 193 23.61 -12.27 20.97
C VAL A 193 24.82 -11.37 20.87
N ASP A 194 24.76 -10.24 21.57
CA ASP A 194 25.90 -9.34 21.72
C ASP A 194 26.85 -9.86 22.80
N GLY A 195 28.07 -10.19 22.38
CA GLY A 195 29.13 -10.65 23.26
C GLY A 195 30.43 -10.85 22.48
N PRO A 196 31.60 -10.78 23.14
CA PRO A 196 32.86 -11.11 22.49
C PRO A 196 32.76 -12.53 21.93
N ARG A 197 32.74 -12.67 20.59
CA ARG A 197 32.93 -13.95 19.91
C ARG A 197 34.37 -14.36 20.19
N ARG A 198 34.60 -14.97 21.35
CA ARG A 198 35.89 -15.56 21.66
C ARG A 198 36.11 -16.66 20.63
N PRO A 199 37.24 -16.65 19.90
CA PRO A 199 37.63 -17.80 19.11
C PRO A 199 37.50 -19.03 20.00
N ALA A 200 36.93 -20.10 19.46
CA ALA A 200 36.91 -21.37 20.17
C ALA A 200 38.37 -21.65 20.64
N PRO A 201 38.60 -21.99 21.93
CA PRO A 201 39.94 -22.27 22.41
C PRO A 201 40.59 -23.30 21.49
N ASP A 202 41.68 -22.92 20.82
CA ASP A 202 42.38 -23.82 19.92
C ASP A 202 42.93 -24.97 20.78
N PRO A 203 42.46 -26.23 20.59
CA PRO A 203 42.97 -27.38 21.33
C PRO A 203 44.46 -27.62 21.06
N SER A 204 45.03 -26.96 20.04
CA SER A 204 46.44 -27.00 19.69
C SER A 204 47.32 -26.06 20.53
N GLN A 205 46.73 -25.05 21.18
CA GLN A 205 47.41 -23.99 21.96
C GLN A 205 47.35 -24.23 23.48
N GLY A 206 46.60 -25.24 23.93
CA GLY A 206 46.62 -25.70 25.32
C GLY A 206 47.84 -26.58 25.60
N GLN A 207 48.28 -26.60 26.87
CA GLN A 207 49.27 -27.56 27.36
C GLN A 207 48.79 -28.98 27.05
N ARG A 208 49.25 -29.56 25.94
CA ARG A 208 48.96 -30.95 25.61
C ARG A 208 49.58 -31.79 26.72
N SER A 209 48.81 -32.64 27.39
CA SER A 209 49.33 -33.71 28.27
C SER A 209 50.29 -34.70 27.57
N GLY A 210 50.71 -34.42 26.34
CA GLY A 210 51.67 -35.21 25.55
C GLY A 210 52.99 -34.49 25.23
N GLY A 211 53.24 -33.27 25.74
CA GLY A 211 54.61 -32.73 25.88
C GLY A 211 55.08 -33.06 27.30
N PRO A 212 56.35 -33.49 27.49
CA PRO A 212 56.71 -34.50 28.49
C PRO A 212 55.99 -34.26 29.81
N SER A 213 54.89 -35.01 30.03
CA SER A 213 54.40 -35.40 31.36
C SER A 213 55.41 -36.36 32.02
N GLY A 214 56.69 -36.11 31.69
CA GLY A 214 57.81 -37.01 31.63
C GLY A 214 58.83 -36.48 32.59
N VAL A 215 59.31 -37.39 33.42
CA VAL A 215 60.30 -37.18 34.47
C VAL A 215 59.87 -36.18 35.56
N ALA A 216 59.36 -34.99 35.25
CA ALA A 216 58.93 -33.98 36.21
C ALA A 216 57.72 -34.39 37.07
N GLU A 217 56.72 -35.03 36.49
CA GLU A 217 55.56 -35.55 37.24
C GLU A 217 55.97 -36.75 38.11
N GLN A 218 56.81 -37.63 37.56
CA GLN A 218 57.34 -38.80 38.25
C GLN A 218 58.23 -38.40 39.43
N ILE A 219 59.01 -37.31 39.31
CA ILE A 219 59.75 -36.71 40.42
C ILE A 219 58.78 -36.26 41.51
N ARG A 220 57.73 -35.50 41.15
CA ARG A 220 56.77 -34.98 42.12
C ARG A 220 56.04 -36.10 42.85
N GLU A 221 55.67 -37.17 42.15
CA GLU A 221 55.00 -38.32 42.74
C GLU A 221 55.94 -39.17 43.60
N ALA A 222 57.21 -39.32 43.20
CA ALA A 222 58.22 -39.98 44.04
C ALA A 222 58.48 -39.18 45.33
N GLU A 223 58.56 -37.85 45.25
CA GLU A 223 58.69 -36.96 46.41
C GLU A 223 57.45 -37.01 47.32
N ALA A 224 56.25 -37.00 46.73
CA ALA A 224 55.00 -37.12 47.49
C ALA A 224 54.88 -38.47 48.22
N ARG A 225 55.43 -39.54 47.64
CA ARG A 225 55.52 -40.87 48.26
C ARG A 225 56.69 -41.02 49.24
N GLY A 226 57.57 -40.03 49.37
CA GLY A 226 58.76 -40.07 50.22
C GLY A 226 59.90 -40.95 49.67
N ASP A 227 59.85 -41.34 48.39
CA ASP A 227 60.87 -42.14 47.71
C ASP A 227 61.95 -41.23 47.11
N TRP A 228 62.81 -40.73 47.99
CA TRP A 228 63.87 -39.79 47.63
C TRP A 228 64.91 -40.38 46.69
N ALA A 229 65.18 -41.68 46.77
CA ALA A 229 66.15 -42.35 45.90
C ALA A 229 65.69 -42.30 44.44
N THR A 230 64.41 -42.61 44.20
CA THR A 230 63.81 -42.53 42.86
C THR A 230 63.67 -41.08 42.39
N ALA A 231 63.34 -40.13 43.27
CA ALA A 231 63.29 -38.72 42.91
C ALA A 231 64.67 -38.16 42.47
N ILE A 232 65.75 -38.54 43.16
CA ILE A 232 67.11 -38.11 42.83
C ILE A 232 67.58 -38.71 41.50
N SER A 233 67.30 -40.00 41.24
CA SER A 233 67.70 -40.64 39.99
C SER A 233 67.02 -39.99 38.78
N LEU A 234 65.72 -39.69 38.90
CA LEU A 234 64.96 -39.01 37.86
C LEU A 234 65.44 -37.56 37.64
N LYS A 235 65.83 -36.84 38.70
CA LYS A 235 66.44 -35.50 38.58
C LYS A 235 67.78 -35.54 37.86
N ASN A 236 68.62 -36.52 38.14
CA ASN A 236 69.91 -36.70 37.46
C ASN A 236 69.74 -37.06 35.98
N GLN A 237 68.75 -37.91 35.67
CA GLN A 237 68.39 -38.22 34.29
C GLN A 237 67.95 -36.97 33.53
N ARG A 238 67.08 -36.14 34.13
CA ARG A 238 66.66 -34.86 33.56
C ARG A 238 67.84 -33.93 33.29
N LEU A 239 68.79 -33.84 34.22
CA LEU A 239 69.98 -33.01 34.07
C LEU A 239 70.85 -33.48 32.90
N ALA A 240 71.00 -34.80 32.73
CA ALA A 240 71.75 -35.38 31.62
C ALA A 240 71.08 -35.15 30.26
N GLU A 241 69.75 -35.26 30.19
CA GLU A 241 68.98 -34.96 28.97
C GLU A 241 69.08 -33.47 28.60
N GLN A 242 69.03 -32.57 29.58
CA GLN A 242 69.24 -31.14 29.37
C GLN A 242 70.67 -30.83 28.87
N ALA A 243 71.69 -31.47 29.45
CA ALA A 243 73.07 -31.31 29.00
C ALA A 243 73.28 -31.83 27.55
N ARG A 244 72.53 -32.86 27.13
CA ARG A 244 72.54 -33.36 25.75
C ARG A 244 71.81 -32.45 24.77
N ALA A 245 70.72 -31.82 25.20
CA ALA A 245 69.95 -30.88 24.36
C ALA A 245 70.66 -29.52 24.16
N GLN A 246 71.66 -29.20 24.99
CA GLN A 246 72.44 -27.96 24.93
C GLN A 246 73.77 -28.08 24.16
N ARG A 247 74.12 -29.27 23.67
CA ARG A 247 75.24 -29.48 22.73
C ARG A 247 74.73 -29.53 21.31
#